data_AF-A0A954FCE7-F1
#
_entry.id   AF-A0A954FCE7-F1
#
_cell.length_a   1.000
_cell.length_b   1.000
_cell.length_c   1.000
_cell.angle_alpha   90.00
_cell.angle_beta   90.00
_cell.angle_gamma   90.00
#
_symmetry.space_group_name_H-M   'P 1'
#
loop_
_entity.id
_entity.type
_entity.pdbx_description
1 polymer ?
#
loop_
_entity_poly.entity_id
_entity_poly.type
_entity_poly.pdbx_seq_one_letter_code
_entity_poly.pdbx_strand_id
1 'polypeptide(L)'
;RNETTLPTQSLFLLNSDFLIEQSQAFARVVLNDTKLKETDRINLAYQRAFNRVPESFELQRTLTLLQDLDQSLQSEISQTEQRQLVVWSTLCQALLTTSEFRYVD
;
A
#
# COMPACT_ATOMS: atom_id res chain seq x y z
N ARG A 1 17.42 22.18 -24.40
CA ARG A 1 18.22 21.60 -23.30
C ARG A 1 17.48 21.94 -22.02
N ASN A 2 17.06 20.92 -21.30
CA ASN A 2 16.10 21.01 -20.19
C ASN A 2 16.69 21.78 -19.02
N GLU A 3 15.97 22.82 -18.59
CA GLU A 3 15.97 23.28 -17.21
C GLU A 3 14.51 23.35 -16.76
N THR A 4 14.19 22.62 -15.70
CA THR A 4 13.13 22.97 -14.74
C THR A 4 13.36 22.17 -13.47
N THR A 5 14.10 22.80 -12.57
CA THR A 5 13.84 23.00 -11.14
C THR A 5 12.74 22.16 -10.42
N LEU A 6 13.06 21.84 -9.14
CA LEU A 6 12.18 21.62 -7.95
C LEU A 6 11.96 20.15 -7.49
N PRO A 7 11.76 19.86 -6.18
CA PRO A 7 12.57 20.29 -5.03
C PRO A 7 12.77 19.17 -3.95
N THR A 8 13.79 19.34 -3.10
CA THR A 8 13.82 19.06 -1.63
C THR A 8 13.37 17.70 -1.08
N GLN A 9 14.34 16.81 -0.84
CA GLN A 9 14.63 15.96 0.35
C GLN A 9 13.53 15.20 1.14
N SER A 10 12.24 15.40 0.91
CA SER A 10 11.15 14.57 1.45
C SER A 10 10.84 13.36 0.56
N LEU A 11 11.22 13.42 -0.72
CA LEU A 11 11.03 12.31 -1.67
C LEU A 11 11.88 11.09 -1.29
N PHE A 12 13.04 11.24 -0.65
CA PHE A 12 13.99 10.13 -0.48
C PHE A 12 13.47 8.98 0.41
N LEU A 13 12.56 9.26 1.35
CA LEU A 13 11.88 8.22 2.15
C LEU A 13 10.72 7.53 1.40
N LEU A 14 10.16 8.21 0.40
CA LEU A 14 9.13 7.67 -0.52
C LEU A 14 9.73 7.07 -1.81
N ASN A 15 11.05 7.17 -2.01
CA ASN A 15 11.78 6.79 -3.23
C ASN A 15 12.89 5.75 -2.99
N SER A 16 12.88 5.02 -1.87
CA SER A 16 13.74 3.83 -1.84
C SER A 16 13.09 2.78 -2.74
N ASP A 17 13.73 2.46 -3.87
CA ASP A 17 13.32 1.36 -4.77
C ASP A 17 13.10 0.08 -3.97
N PHE A 18 13.90 -0.14 -2.93
CA PHE A 18 13.73 -1.21 -1.96
C PHE A 18 12.34 -1.21 -1.29
N LEU A 19 11.86 -0.10 -0.74
CA LEU A 19 10.53 -0.05 -0.12
C LEU A 19 9.41 -0.31 -1.12
N ILE A 20 9.57 0.14 -2.37
CA ILE A 20 8.62 -0.12 -3.45
C ILE A 20 8.62 -1.61 -3.82
N GLU A 21 9.79 -2.23 -3.95
CA GLU A 21 9.91 -3.66 -4.20
C GLU A 21 9.31 -4.49 -3.06
N GLN A 22 9.58 -4.11 -1.81
CA GLN A 22 9.04 -4.77 -0.62
C GLN A 22 7.52 -4.59 -0.50
N SER A 23 6.98 -3.41 -0.82
CA SER A 23 5.53 -3.18 -0.80
C SER A 23 4.81 -4.00 -1.87
N GLN A 24 5.39 -4.13 -3.07
CA GLN A 24 4.85 -4.99 -4.12
C GLN A 24 4.93 -6.48 -3.76
N ALA A 25 6.05 -6.92 -3.18
CA ALA A 25 6.19 -8.30 -2.70
C ALA A 25 5.15 -8.60 -1.62
N PHE A 26 4.94 -7.67 -0.68
CA PHE A 26 3.93 -7.81 0.35
C PHE A 26 2.51 -7.84 -0.24
N ALA A 27 2.19 -6.95 -1.19
CA ALA A 27 0.91 -6.96 -1.88
C ALA A 27 0.65 -8.29 -2.60
N ARG A 28 1.64 -8.85 -3.28
CA ARG A 28 1.53 -10.20 -3.91
C ARG A 28 1.17 -11.28 -2.89
N VAL A 29 1.77 -11.25 -1.69
CA VAL A 29 1.44 -12.20 -0.62
C VAL A 29 0.00 -12.04 -0.14
N VAL A 30 -0.46 -10.80 0.06
CA VAL A 30 -1.84 -10.51 0.50
C VAL A 30 -2.87 -10.89 -0.56
N LEU A 31 -2.54 -10.70 -1.84
CA LEU A 31 -3.42 -11.00 -2.98
C LEU A 31 -3.43 -12.48 -3.38
N ASN A 32 -2.44 -13.27 -2.93
CA ASN A 32 -2.24 -14.67 -3.35
C ASN A 32 -3.46 -15.57 -3.03
N ASP A 33 -4.15 -15.32 -1.92
CA ASP A 33 -5.36 -16.07 -1.59
C ASP A 33 -6.60 -15.42 -2.23
N THR A 34 -7.09 -16.02 -3.31
CA THR A 34 -8.27 -15.58 -4.07
C THR A 34 -9.59 -15.85 -3.35
N LYS A 35 -9.59 -16.63 -2.26
CA LYS A 35 -10.80 -16.93 -1.47
C LYS A 35 -11.08 -15.87 -0.40
N LEU A 36 -10.09 -15.06 -0.04
CA LEU A 36 -10.25 -14.00 0.95
C LEU A 36 -11.06 -12.83 0.39
N LYS A 37 -12.02 -12.36 1.18
CA LYS A 37 -12.71 -11.10 0.90
C LYS A 37 -11.76 -9.92 1.14
N GLU A 38 -12.11 -8.77 0.59
CA GLU A 38 -11.31 -7.55 0.74
C GLU A 38 -11.02 -7.20 2.22
N THR A 39 -12.03 -7.29 3.09
CA THR A 39 -11.86 -7.07 4.54
C THR A 39 -10.89 -8.05 5.20
N ASP A 40 -10.93 -9.32 4.79
CA ASP A 40 -10.04 -10.35 5.34
C ASP A 40 -8.60 -10.13 4.87
N ARG A 41 -8.42 -9.64 3.64
CA ARG A 41 -7.10 -9.24 3.11
C ARG A 41 -6.56 -8.01 3.83
N ILE A 42 -7.39 -7.02 4.16
CA ILE A 42 -6.99 -5.87 4.96
C ILE A 42 -6.55 -6.35 6.35
N ASN A 43 -7.32 -7.23 6.99
CA ASN A 43 -6.93 -7.82 8.28
C ASN A 43 -5.58 -8.53 8.20
N LEU A 44 -5.34 -9.33 7.16
CA LEU A 44 -4.06 -9.98 6.93
C LEU A 44 -2.92 -8.97 6.75
N ALA A 45 -3.13 -7.90 5.99
CA ALA A 45 -2.12 -6.86 5.79
C ALA A 45 -1.74 -6.18 7.12
N TYR A 46 -2.71 -5.79 7.93
CA TYR A 46 -2.46 -5.20 9.25
C TYR A 46 -1.81 -6.19 10.22
N GLN A 47 -2.20 -7.46 10.21
CA GLN A 47 -1.56 -8.48 11.05
C GLN A 47 -0.09 -8.68 10.67
N ARG A 48 0.23 -8.67 9.38
CA ARG A 48 1.62 -8.82 8.90
C ARG A 48 2.46 -7.59 9.19
N ALA A 49 1.90 -6.39 9.11
CA ALA A 49 2.63 -5.14 9.33
C ALA A 49 2.76 -4.78 10.82
N PHE A 50 1.71 -4.95 11.61
CA PHE A 50 1.60 -4.42 12.98
C PHE A 50 1.30 -5.49 14.04
N ASN A 51 1.17 -6.77 13.65
CA ASN A 51 0.80 -7.87 14.55
C ASN A 51 -0.54 -7.65 15.29
N ARG A 52 -1.48 -6.92 14.66
CA ARG A 52 -2.85 -6.72 15.14
C ARG A 52 -3.83 -6.60 13.98
N VAL A 53 -5.12 -6.74 14.26
CA VAL A 53 -6.17 -6.37 13.32
C VAL A 53 -6.38 -4.85 13.30
N PRO A 54 -6.87 -4.27 12.20
CA PRO A 54 -7.25 -2.86 12.16
C PRO A 54 -8.41 -2.60 13.12
N GLU A 55 -8.44 -1.41 13.70
CA GLU A 55 -9.64 -0.90 14.36
C GLU A 55 -10.72 -0.57 13.31
N SER A 56 -11.97 -0.43 13.75
CA SER A 56 -13.10 -0.22 12.83
C SER A 56 -12.93 1.01 11.94
N PHE A 57 -12.40 2.11 12.48
CA PHE A 57 -12.14 3.31 11.71
C PHE A 57 -10.96 3.13 10.73
N GLU A 58 -9.95 2.33 11.08
CA GLU A 58 -8.80 2.04 10.22
C GLU A 58 -9.25 1.19 9.04
N LEU A 59 -10.03 0.15 9.32
CA LEU A 59 -10.63 -0.70 8.29
C LEU A 59 -11.47 0.13 7.31
N GLN A 60 -12.34 1.01 7.83
CA GLN A 60 -13.18 1.85 6.99
C GLN A 60 -12.34 2.81 6.12
N ARG A 61 -11.33 3.47 6.70
CA ARG A 61 -10.43 4.33 5.93
C ARG A 61 -9.63 3.56 4.89
N THR A 62 -9.17 2.36 5.21
CA THR A 62 -8.46 1.50 4.25
C THR A 62 -9.37 1.07 3.11
N LEU A 63 -10.63 0.71 3.38
CA LEU A 63 -11.59 0.39 2.32
C LEU A 63 -11.82 1.59 1.39
N THR A 64 -12.06 2.78 1.94
CA THR A 64 -12.20 4.01 1.14
C THR A 64 -10.96 4.28 0.30
N LEU A 65 -9.76 4.17 0.90
CA LEU A 65 -8.50 4.34 0.17
C LEU A 65 -8.37 3.38 -1.01
N LEU A 66 -8.67 2.08 -0.82
CA LEU A 66 -8.58 1.08 -1.89
C LEU A 66 -9.58 1.38 -3.02
N GLN A 67 -10.79 1.83 -2.67
CA GLN A 67 -11.81 2.22 -3.65
C GLN A 67 -11.42 3.47 -4.45
N ASP A 68 -10.94 4.50 -3.77
CA ASP A 68 -10.50 5.76 -4.41
C ASP A 68 -9.30 5.52 -5.34
N LEU A 69 -8.35 4.67 -4.92
CA LEU A 69 -7.22 4.29 -5.74
C LEU A 69 -7.63 3.45 -6.95
N ASP A 70 -8.53 2.46 -6.80
CA ASP A 70 -9.01 1.68 -7.94
C ASP A 70 -9.71 2.57 -8.96
N GLN A 71 -10.61 3.46 -8.51
CA GLN A 71 -11.33 4.38 -9.39
C GLN A 71 -10.40 5.34 -10.13
N SER A 72 -9.43 5.95 -9.44
CA SER A 72 -8.50 6.88 -10.07
C SER A 72 -7.60 6.21 -11.12
N LEU A 73 -7.27 4.92 -10.92
CA LEU A 73 -6.41 4.17 -11.84
C LEU A 73 -7.17 3.46 -12.97
N GLN A 74 -8.51 3.42 -12.97
CA GLN A 74 -9.29 2.74 -14.01
C GLN A 74 -9.07 3.33 -15.41
N SER A 75 -8.84 4.64 -15.52
CA SER A 75 -8.57 5.32 -16.80
C SER A 75 -7.15 5.06 -17.33
N GLU A 76 -6.20 4.78 -16.44
CA GLU A 76 -4.78 4.60 -16.77
C GLU A 76 -4.40 3.12 -16.95
N ILE A 77 -5.00 2.23 -16.16
CA ILE A 77 -4.68 0.80 -16.12
C ILE A 77 -5.95 -0.02 -16.37
N SER A 78 -6.14 -0.44 -17.62
CA SER A 78 -7.31 -1.23 -18.02
C SER A 78 -7.29 -2.67 -17.46
N GLN A 79 -6.10 -3.26 -17.25
CA GLN A 79 -5.97 -4.62 -16.74
C GLN A 79 -6.24 -4.67 -15.22
N THR A 80 -7.32 -5.33 -14.83
CA THR A 80 -7.78 -5.39 -13.42
C THR A 80 -6.75 -5.97 -12.46
N GLU A 81 -6.05 -7.05 -12.84
CA GLU A 81 -5.04 -7.68 -11.96
C GLU A 81 -3.85 -6.75 -11.70
N GLN A 82 -3.36 -6.07 -12.75
CA GLN A 82 -2.28 -5.10 -12.63
C GLN A 82 -2.71 -3.90 -11.78
N ARG A 83 -3.91 -3.38 -12.00
CA ARG A 83 -4.46 -2.28 -11.21
C ARG A 83 -4.61 -2.68 -9.74
N GLN A 84 -5.14 -3.87 -9.46
CA GLN A 84 -5.25 -4.40 -8.11
C GLN A 84 -3.88 -4.52 -7.44
N LEU A 85 -2.85 -5.00 -8.16
CA LEU A 85 -1.50 -5.07 -7.62
C LEU A 85 -0.97 -3.67 -7.24
N VAL A 86 -1.18 -2.65 -8.07
CA VAL A 86 -0.76 -1.27 -7.78
C VAL A 86 -1.49 -0.73 -6.55
N VAL A 87 -2.82 -0.84 -6.52
CA VAL A 87 -3.66 -0.39 -5.40
C VAL A 87 -3.21 -1.00 -4.06
N TRP A 88 -3.00 -2.32 -4.03
CA TRP A 88 -2.57 -3.02 -2.82
C TRP A 88 -1.11 -2.76 -2.46
N SER A 89 -0.24 -2.49 -3.44
CA SER A 89 1.15 -2.08 -3.19
C SER A 89 1.19 -0.72 -2.50
N THR A 90 0.34 0.22 -2.90
CA THR A 90 0.20 1.54 -2.24
C THR A 90 -0.24 1.39 -0.78
N LEU A 91 -1.23 0.52 -0.50
CA LEU A 91 -1.62 0.22 0.89
C LEU A 91 -0.45 -0.39 1.67
N CYS A 92 0.23 -1.39 1.12
CA CYS A 92 1.37 -2.03 1.78
C CYS A 92 2.51 -1.03 2.05
N GLN A 93 2.78 -0.12 1.11
CA GLN A 93 3.75 0.95 1.30
C GLN A 93 3.33 1.89 2.42
N ALA A 94 2.05 2.29 2.48
CA ALA A 94 1.52 3.11 3.56
C ALA A 94 1.68 2.43 4.93
N LEU A 95 1.39 1.12 5.03
CA LEU A 95 1.57 0.35 6.27
C LEU A 95 3.04 0.21 6.67
N LEU A 96 3.94 -0.06 5.71
CA LEU A 96 5.38 -0.17 5.95
C LEU A 96 6.03 1.17 6.33
N THR A 97 5.51 2.28 5.79
CA THR A 97 6.02 3.63 6.11
C THR A 97 5.47 4.14 7.43
N THR A 98 4.26 3.74 7.80
CA THR A 98 3.63 4.03 9.10
C THR A 98 3.99 3.01 10.17
N SER A 99 4.85 2.03 9.85
CA SER A 99 5.47 1.14 10.82
C SER A 99 6.28 1.99 11.78
N GLU A 100 5.61 2.46 12.82
CA GLU A 100 6.23 3.11 13.95
C GLU A 100 7.43 2.25 14.34
N PHE A 101 8.61 2.87 14.28
CA PHE A 101 9.78 2.39 14.99
C PHE A 101 9.37 2.27 16.46
N ARG A 102 8.85 1.11 16.84
CA ARG A 102 8.78 0.73 18.25
C ARG A 102 10.21 0.42 18.65
N TYR A 103 10.89 1.49 19.05
CA TYR A 103 11.89 1.48 20.09
C TYR A 103 11.52 0.37 21.09
N VAL A 104 12.27 -0.72 21.07
CA VAL A 104 12.40 -1.60 22.23
C VAL A 104 13.73 -1.15 22.83
N ASP A 105 13.66 -0.16 23.71
CA ASP A 105 14.64 0.00 24.78
C ASP A 105 13.92 -0.43 26.07
#